data_AF-F5J2E6-F1
#
_entry.id   AF-F5J2E6-F1
#
_cell.length_a   1.000
_cell.length_b   1.000
_cell.length_c   1.000
_cell.angle_alpha   90.00
_cell.angle_beta   90.00
_cell.angle_gamma   90.00
#
_symmetry.space_group_name_H-M   'P 1'
#
loop_
_entity.id
_entity.type
_entity.pdbx_description
1 polymer ?
#
loop_
_entity_poly.entity_id
_entity_poly.type
_entity_poly.pdbx_seq_one_letter_code
_entity_poly.pdbx_strand_id
1 'polypeptide(L)'
;MEKKTKVIVLVLVLSILFGMQEAYAQQEVKNDDKTKQELIDLSKTKWQWMAEFNTEALSNLFHDKVVFVHMGATFTKEQELDVINKRILFTNMLI
;
A
#
# COMPACT_ATOMS: atom_id res chain seq x y z
N MET A 1 54.71 6.52 9.35
CA MET A 1 53.61 6.23 8.38
C MET A 1 52.31 6.88 8.86
N GLU A 2 52.06 8.14 8.50
CA GLU A 2 51.47 9.06 9.48
C GLU A 2 50.23 9.76 8.94
N LYS A 3 49.13 9.66 9.68
CA LYS A 3 47.86 10.40 9.54
C LYS A 3 47.15 10.35 8.19
N LYS A 4 47.76 10.81 7.09
CA LYS A 4 47.12 10.93 5.76
C LYS A 4 46.66 9.58 5.23
N THR A 5 47.51 8.55 5.29
CA THR A 5 47.16 7.19 4.88
C THR A 5 46.05 6.58 5.75
N LYS A 6 46.03 6.87 7.06
CA LYS A 6 44.98 6.40 7.98
C LYS A 6 43.63 7.09 7.74
N VAL A 7 43.65 8.38 7.43
CA VAL A 7 42.44 9.14 7.09
C VAL A 7 41.83 8.65 5.78
N ILE A 8 42.66 8.38 4.77
CA ILE A 8 42.19 7.82 3.49
C ILE A 8 41.53 6.45 3.70
N VAL A 9 42.18 5.56 4.49
CA VAL A 9 41.61 4.25 4.82
C VAL A 9 40.31 4.37 5.62
N LEU A 10 40.24 5.31 6.58
CA LEU A 10 39.04 5.54 7.38
C LEU A 10 37.86 6.04 6.52
N VAL A 11 38.12 6.97 5.60
CA VAL A 11 37.11 7.49 4.67
C VAL A 11 36.62 6.38 3.73
N LEU A 12 37.51 5.54 3.22
CA LEU A 12 37.13 4.40 2.37
C LEU A 12 36.25 3.38 3.12
N VAL A 13 36.54 3.09 4.38
CA VAL A 13 35.73 2.17 5.20
C VAL A 13 34.35 2.77 5.54
N LEU A 14 34.29 4.07 5.83
CA LEU A 14 33.03 4.78 6.11
C LEU A 14 32.10 4.83 4.88
N SER A 15 32.65 5.01 3.68
CA SER A 15 31.87 4.99 2.43
C SER A 15 31.24 3.61 2.15
N ILE A 16 31.93 2.52 2.50
CA ILE A 16 31.40 1.15 2.34
C ILE A 16 30.25 0.87 3.32
N LEU A 17 30.34 1.40 4.55
CA LEU A 17 29.31 1.22 5.58
C LEU A 17 28.02 2.00 5.28
N PHE A 18 28.10 3.14 4.60
CA PHE A 18 26.92 3.91 4.17
C PHE A 18 26.17 3.25 2.99
N GLY A 19 26.89 2.60 2.07
CA GLY A 19 26.27 1.93 0.91
C GLY A 19 25.47 0.66 1.24
N MET A 20 25.64 0.07 2.44
CA MET A 20 24.92 -1.14 2.84
C MET A 20 23.45 -0.89 3.27
N GLN A 21 23.02 0.36 3.44
CA GLN A 21 21.66 0.68 3.89
C GLN A 21 20.60 0.62 2.79
N GLU A 22 20.99 0.66 1.51
CA GLU A 22 20.02 0.69 0.38
C GLU A 22 19.40 -0.68 0.07
N ALA A 23 20.03 -1.77 0.53
CA ALA A 23 19.57 -3.13 0.23
C ALA A 23 18.31 -3.58 1.01
N TYR A 24 17.97 -2.92 2.12
CA TYR A 24 16.83 -3.30 2.96
C TYR A 24 15.50 -2.69 2.50
N ALA A 25 15.52 -1.70 1.60
CA ALA A 25 14.31 -1.06 1.09
C ALA A 25 13.60 -1.87 -0.02
N GLN A 26 14.28 -2.83 -0.62
CA GLN A 26 13.77 -3.67 -1.72
C GLN A 26 13.78 -5.15 -1.32
N GLN A 27 13.13 -5.47 -0.20
CA GLN A 27 12.86 -6.88 0.09
C GLN A 27 11.73 -7.36 -0.84
N GLU A 28 12.07 -8.28 -1.74
CA GLU A 28 11.10 -8.96 -2.59
C GLU A 28 10.12 -9.72 -1.69
N VAL A 29 8.84 -9.33 -1.71
CA VAL A 29 7.79 -10.05 -1.00
C VAL A 29 7.61 -11.39 -1.72
N LYS A 30 8.21 -12.45 -1.18
CA LYS A 30 7.98 -13.84 -1.63
C LYS A 30 6.56 -14.28 -1.26
N ASN A 31 5.58 -13.79 -2.00
CA ASN A 31 4.25 -14.38 -2.04
C ASN A 31 4.30 -15.60 -2.97
N ASP A 32 3.76 -16.74 -2.52
CA ASP A 32 3.57 -17.89 -3.41
C ASP A 32 2.62 -17.51 -4.55
N ASP A 33 2.76 -18.18 -5.71
CA ASP A 33 1.99 -17.83 -6.91
C ASP A 33 0.47 -18.00 -6.71
N LYS A 34 0.06 -18.87 -5.77
CA LYS A 34 -1.34 -19.05 -5.39
C LYS A 34 -1.88 -17.81 -4.67
N THR A 35 -1.16 -17.27 -3.70
CA THR A 35 -1.51 -16.07 -2.94
C THR A 35 -1.60 -14.86 -3.87
N LYS A 36 -0.71 -14.75 -4.87
CA LYS A 36 -0.80 -13.70 -5.89
C LYS A 36 -2.11 -13.80 -6.68
N GLN A 37 -2.47 -15.01 -7.11
CA GLN A 37 -3.69 -15.24 -7.87
C GLN A 37 -4.95 -14.96 -7.03
N GLU A 38 -4.98 -15.43 -5.78
CA GLU A 38 -6.05 -15.14 -4.83
C GLU A 38 -6.24 -13.65 -4.59
N LEU A 39 -5.15 -12.88 -4.48
CA LEU A 39 -5.21 -11.42 -4.34
C LEU A 39 -5.76 -10.74 -5.60
N ILE A 40 -5.35 -11.18 -6.79
CA ILE A 40 -5.86 -10.67 -8.06
C ILE A 40 -7.37 -10.90 -8.16
N ASP A 41 -7.82 -12.11 -7.83
CA ASP A 41 -9.24 -12.47 -7.93
C ASP A 41 -10.06 -11.75 -6.86
N LEU A 42 -9.54 -11.62 -5.64
CA LEU A 42 -10.17 -10.80 -4.59
C LEU A 42 -10.30 -9.33 -5.00
N SER A 43 -9.28 -8.77 -5.66
CA SER A 43 -9.32 -7.39 -6.17
C SER A 43 -10.44 -7.20 -7.20
N LYS A 44 -10.59 -8.13 -8.16
CA LYS A 44 -11.69 -8.09 -9.13
C LYS A 44 -13.05 -8.20 -8.45
N THR A 45 -13.19 -9.13 -7.52
CA THR A 45 -14.42 -9.34 -6.76
C THR A 45 -14.79 -8.09 -5.94
N LYS A 46 -13.82 -7.45 -5.29
CA LYS A 46 -14.02 -6.17 -4.60
C LYS A 46 -14.61 -5.12 -5.55
N TRP A 47 -14.04 -4.95 -6.74
CA TRP A 47 -14.55 -3.98 -7.72
C TRP A 47 -15.97 -4.31 -8.17
N GLN A 48 -16.28 -5.60 -8.37
CA GLN A 48 -17.64 -6.03 -8.69
C GLN A 48 -18.63 -5.64 -7.58
N TRP A 49 -18.29 -5.91 -6.31
CA TRP A 49 -19.12 -5.52 -5.18
C TRP A 49 -19.31 -4.01 -5.05
N MET A 50 -18.28 -3.22 -5.37
CA MET A 50 -18.40 -1.76 -5.42
C MET A 50 -19.39 -1.31 -6.49
N ALA A 51 -19.34 -1.91 -7.69
CA ALA A 51 -20.27 -1.61 -8.80
C ALA A 51 -21.71 -2.05 -8.50
N GLU A 52 -21.88 -3.15 -7.76
CA GLU A 52 -23.17 -3.68 -7.34
C GLU A 52 -23.72 -3.02 -6.07
N PHE A 53 -22.94 -2.14 -5.42
CA PHE A 53 -23.26 -1.54 -4.13
C PHE A 53 -23.48 -2.56 -3.01
N ASN A 54 -22.77 -3.69 -3.05
CA ASN A 54 -22.89 -4.76 -2.06
C ASN A 54 -22.11 -4.42 -0.77
N THR A 55 -22.70 -3.57 0.07
CA THR A 55 -22.08 -3.08 1.31
C THR A 55 -21.89 -4.16 2.36
N GLU A 56 -22.71 -5.22 2.36
CA GLU A 56 -22.54 -6.36 3.25
C GLU A 56 -21.21 -7.07 2.98
N ALA A 57 -20.95 -7.46 1.73
CA ALA A 57 -19.70 -8.11 1.34
C ALA A 57 -18.49 -7.21 1.58
N LEU A 58 -18.60 -5.91 1.27
CA LEU A 58 -17.55 -4.93 1.49
C LEU A 58 -17.26 -4.71 2.98
N SER A 59 -18.29 -4.71 3.84
CA SER A 59 -18.12 -4.58 5.28
C SER A 59 -17.32 -5.73 5.90
N ASN A 60 -17.48 -6.94 5.36
CA ASN A 60 -16.72 -8.12 5.76
C ASN A 60 -15.29 -8.12 5.20
N LEU A 61 -15.08 -7.52 4.03
CA LEU A 61 -13.75 -7.38 3.42
C LEU A 61 -12.89 -6.34 4.14
N PHE A 62 -13.49 -5.24 4.60
CA PHE A 62 -12.78 -4.11 5.17
C PHE A 62 -12.41 -4.33 6.63
N HIS A 63 -11.12 -4.19 6.94
CA HIS A 63 -10.64 -4.19 8.32
C HIS A 63 -11.21 -2.99 9.09
N ASP A 64 -11.53 -3.14 10.37
CA ASP A 64 -12.24 -2.10 11.15
C ASP A 64 -11.48 -0.78 11.29
N LYS A 65 -10.15 -0.81 11.11
CA LYS A 65 -9.26 0.36 11.15
C LYS A 65 -8.85 0.87 9.77
N VAL A 66 -9.49 0.42 8.70
CA VAL A 66 -9.15 0.88 7.35
C VAL A 66 -9.49 2.36 7.20
N VAL A 67 -8.66 3.08 6.45
CA VAL A 67 -8.88 4.48 6.09
C VAL A 67 -8.88 4.58 4.57
N PHE A 68 -9.94 5.19 4.02
CA PHE A 68 -10.10 5.44 2.60
C PHE A 68 -9.71 6.88 2.31
N VAL A 69 -8.84 7.08 1.33
CA VAL A 69 -8.41 8.43 0.92
C VAL A 69 -9.04 8.75 -0.42
N HIS A 70 -9.87 9.80 -0.41
CA HIS A 70 -10.39 10.46 -1.60
C HIS A 70 -9.59 11.75 -1.81
N MET A 71 -9.62 12.33 -3.01
CA MET A 71 -8.81 13.49 -3.42
C MET A 71 -9.18 14.78 -2.64
N GLY A 72 -8.94 14.82 -1.33
CA GLY A 72 -9.28 15.93 -0.42
C GLY A 72 -9.92 15.51 0.91
N ALA A 73 -10.23 14.22 1.13
CA ALA A 73 -10.85 13.76 2.36
C ALA A 73 -10.44 12.33 2.70
N THR A 74 -10.52 11.99 3.98
CA THR A 74 -10.30 10.63 4.49
C THR A 74 -11.54 10.10 5.16
N PHE A 75 -11.97 8.90 4.81
CA PHE A 75 -13.16 8.26 5.37
C PHE A 75 -12.79 7.02 6.19
N THR A 76 -13.52 6.84 7.28
CA THR A 76 -13.58 5.59 8.05
C THR A 76 -14.35 4.52 7.29
N LYS A 77 -14.27 3.26 7.74
CA LYS A 77 -15.04 2.13 7.18
C LYS A 77 -16.53 2.45 7.07
N GLU A 78 -17.12 2.98 8.13
CA GLU A 78 -18.55 3.29 8.20
C GLU A 78 -18.93 4.41 7.22
N GLN A 79 -18.10 5.46 7.13
CA GLN A 79 -18.31 6.56 6.20
C GLN A 79 -18.21 6.09 4.75
N GLU A 80 -17.21 5.28 4.41
CA GLU A 80 -17.05 4.76 3.05
C GLU A 80 -18.24 3.88 2.64
N LEU A 81 -18.68 2.97 3.51
CA LEU A 81 -19.84 2.11 3.25
C LEU A 81 -21.13 2.93 3.07
N ASP A 82 -21.31 4.01 3.83
CA ASP A 82 -22.44 4.92 3.67
C ASP A 82 -22.40 5.66 2.31
N VAL A 83 -21.22 6.12 1.88
CA VAL A 83 -21.03 6.78 0.58
C VAL A 83 -21.32 5.82 -0.59
N ILE A 84 -20.87 4.57 -0.48
CA ILE A 84 -21.18 3.51 -1.45
C ILE A 84 -22.68 3.23 -1.48
N ASN A 85 -23.32 3.06 -0.32
CA ASN A 85 -24.76 2.82 -0.21
C ASN A 85 -25.59 3.95 -0.83
N LYS A 86 -25.15 5.20 -0.62
CA LYS A 86 -25.75 6.41 -1.21
C LYS A 86 -25.42 6.61 -2.68
N ARG A 87 -24.60 5.72 -3.28
CA ARG A 87 -24.19 5.73 -4.69
C ARG A 87 -23.42 6.99 -5.12
N ILE A 88 -22.85 7.71 -4.16
CA ILE A 88 -22.18 9.00 -4.38
C ILE A 88 -20.88 8.83 -5.17
N LEU A 89 -20.15 7.72 -4.96
CA LEU A 89 -18.89 7.45 -5.68
C LEU A 89 -19.07 7.38 -7.21
N PHE A 90 -20.27 7.01 -7.69
CA PHE A 90 -20.53 6.89 -9.13
C PHE A 90 -21.25 8.11 -9.72
N THR A 91 -21.80 8.99 -8.88
CA THR A 91 -22.49 10.20 -9.37
C THR A 91 -21.50 11.33 -9.72
N ASN A 92 -20.34 11.38 -9.04
CA ASN A 92 -19.28 12.36 -9.30
C ASN A 92 -18.22 11.90 -10.32
N MET A 93 -18.43 10.75 -10.97
CA MET A 93 -17.56 10.23 -12.04
C MET A 93 -18.20 10.40 -13.42
N LEU A 94 -19.12 11.34 -13.56
CA LEU A 94 -19.62 11.85 -14.84
C LEU A 94 -19.06 13.27 -15.03
N ILE A 95 -17.81 13.33 -15.49
CA ILE A 95 -17.22 14.46 -16.20
C ILE A 95 -16.68 13.92 -17.53
#